data_AF-A0A445AK73-F1
#
_entry.id   AF-A0A445AK73-F1
#
_cell.length_a   1.000
_cell.length_b   1.000
_cell.length_c   1.000
_cell.angle_alpha   90.00
_cell.angle_beta   90.00
_cell.angle_gamma   90.00
#
_symmetry.space_group_name_H-M   'P 1'
#
loop_
_entity.id
_entity.type
_entity.pdbx_description
1 polymer ?
#
loop_
_entity_poly.entity_id
_entity_poly.type
_entity_poly.pdbx_seq_one_letter_code
_entity_poly.pdbx_strand_id
1 'polypeptide(L)'
;MEGKDEDVRVGANRYRERQAIGTAAQAEQDGKDYKEPPSAPLFEAGELSSWSFYRACIAEFVATFLFLYITVLTVMGVAKSSSKCNTVGVQGIAWAFGGMIFALVYCTAGISGGHINPAVTFGLFLARKLSLTRAVFYIIFQCLGAICGALVVKGFQPHQFERLGGAANSVSRTYSKGGGLGAEIVGTFVLVYTVFSATDAKRNARDSHVPILAPLPIGFAVFLVHLATIPVTGTGINPARSLGAALVYNKDQAWDDHWIFWVGPFIGAALAALYHQIVIRAIPFKSK
;
A
#
# COMPACT_ATOMS: atom_id res chain seq x y z
N MET A 1 19.49 -24.56 44.72
CA MET A 1 18.63 -23.62 43.97
C MET A 1 19.17 -23.55 42.56
N GLU A 2 18.89 -24.60 41.79
CA GLU A 2 19.10 -24.64 40.33
C GLU A 2 17.79 -24.17 39.67
N GLY A 3 17.90 -23.44 38.56
CA GLY A 3 16.79 -23.25 37.62
C GLY A 3 16.20 -21.85 37.50
N LYS A 4 17.00 -20.81 37.23
CA LYS A 4 16.46 -19.52 36.75
C LYS A 4 17.19 -18.79 35.63
N ASP A 5 18.31 -19.28 35.11
CA ASP A 5 19.12 -18.50 34.14
C ASP A 5 19.23 -19.06 32.71
N GLU A 6 18.43 -20.07 32.33
CA GLU A 6 18.49 -20.64 30.96
C GLU A 6 17.49 -20.03 29.95
N ASP A 7 16.44 -19.34 30.38
CA ASP A 7 15.34 -18.93 29.48
C ASP A 7 15.57 -17.64 28.65
N VAL A 8 16.73 -16.98 28.75
CA VAL A 8 17.01 -15.73 28.01
C VAL A 8 18.08 -15.90 26.92
N ARG A 9 18.54 -17.13 26.64
CA ARG A 9 19.61 -17.37 25.64
C ARG A 9 19.12 -17.87 24.28
N VAL A 10 17.82 -18.01 24.06
CA VAL A 10 17.27 -18.45 22.77
C VAL A 10 16.86 -17.25 21.91
N GLY A 11 17.84 -16.58 21.31
CA GLY A 11 17.55 -15.59 20.25
C GLY A 11 18.59 -14.51 19.98
N ALA A 12 19.55 -14.28 20.88
CA ALA A 12 20.39 -13.07 20.83
C ALA A 12 21.66 -13.15 19.95
N ASN A 13 22.04 -14.31 19.41
CA ASN A 13 23.36 -14.48 18.76
C ASN A 13 23.36 -14.84 17.27
N ARG A 14 22.36 -14.41 16.48
CA ARG A 14 22.39 -14.62 15.01
C ARG A 14 22.54 -13.38 14.12
N TYR A 15 22.51 -12.18 14.68
CA TYR A 15 22.78 -10.96 13.92
C TYR A 15 23.66 -10.03 14.74
N ARG A 16 24.83 -9.70 14.19
CA ARG A 16 25.78 -8.77 14.79
C ARG A 16 25.14 -7.37 14.74
N GLU A 17 24.69 -6.88 15.89
CA GLU A 17 24.14 -5.53 16.09
C GLU A 17 25.24 -4.46 15.98
N ARG A 18 25.78 -4.25 14.77
CA ARG A 18 26.52 -3.02 14.39
C ARG A 18 26.40 -2.83 12.88
N GLN A 19 25.29 -2.22 12.44
CA GLN A 19 25.28 -1.55 11.15
C GLN A 19 25.12 -0.06 11.42
N ALA A 20 26.16 0.71 11.10
CA ALA A 20 26.16 2.15 11.28
C ALA A 20 25.07 2.79 10.40
N ILE A 21 24.38 3.78 10.95
CA ILE A 21 23.33 4.53 10.27
C ILE A 21 23.99 5.69 9.51
N GLY A 22 23.65 5.84 8.22
CA GLY A 22 24.07 6.98 7.39
C GLY A 22 25.14 6.67 6.34
N THR A 23 25.50 7.70 5.57
CA THR A 23 26.44 7.68 4.43
C THR A 23 27.82 7.10 4.78
N ALA A 24 28.18 7.06 6.07
CA ALA A 24 29.43 6.47 6.56
C ALA A 24 29.50 4.93 6.37
N ALA A 25 28.37 4.22 6.23
CA ALA A 25 28.37 2.79 5.92
C ALA A 25 28.71 2.49 4.44
N GLN A 26 28.82 3.52 3.58
CA GLN A 26 29.07 3.35 2.15
C GLN A 26 30.56 3.29 1.79
N ALA A 27 31.48 3.63 2.71
CA ALA A 27 32.91 3.75 2.41
C ALA A 27 33.71 2.44 2.59
N GLU A 28 33.18 1.42 3.28
CA GLU A 28 33.96 0.22 3.65
C GLU A 28 33.60 -1.07 2.88
N GLN A 29 32.70 -1.03 1.90
CA GLN A 29 32.40 -2.19 1.04
C GLN A 29 32.72 -1.93 -0.43
N ASP A 30 34.02 -1.81 -0.68
CA ASP A 30 34.77 -2.48 -1.75
C ASP A 30 33.98 -2.91 -3.02
N GLY A 31 34.13 -2.12 -4.09
CA GLY A 31 34.40 -2.60 -5.46
C GLY A 31 33.43 -3.56 -6.17
N LYS A 32 32.21 -3.82 -5.68
CA LYS A 32 31.25 -4.70 -6.38
C LYS A 32 30.12 -3.92 -7.03
N ASP A 33 30.02 -4.04 -8.35
CA ASP A 33 28.80 -3.75 -9.09
C ASP A 33 27.58 -4.32 -8.36
N TYR A 34 26.51 -3.53 -8.31
CA TYR A 34 25.26 -3.89 -7.65
C TYR A 34 24.80 -5.30 -8.08
N LYS A 35 24.71 -6.23 -7.12
CA LYS A 35 24.09 -7.54 -7.33
C LYS A 35 22.66 -7.49 -6.84
N GLU A 36 21.71 -7.66 -7.76
CA GLU A 36 20.29 -7.72 -7.43
C GLU A 36 20.00 -8.95 -6.54
N PRO A 37 19.21 -8.82 -5.46
CA PRO A 37 18.83 -9.96 -4.64
C PRO A 37 18.08 -11.01 -5.47
N PRO A 38 18.19 -12.31 -5.10
CA PRO A 38 17.54 -13.38 -5.83
C PRO A 38 16.02 -13.19 -5.84
N SER A 39 15.37 -13.65 -6.93
CA SER A 39 13.92 -13.62 -7.04
C SER A 39 13.26 -14.44 -5.93
N ALA A 40 12.22 -13.89 -5.30
CA ALA A 40 11.44 -14.62 -4.31
C ALA A 40 10.85 -15.91 -4.94
N PRO A 41 10.83 -17.03 -4.19
CA PRO A 41 10.15 -18.24 -4.63
C PRO A 41 8.66 -17.96 -4.84
N LEU A 42 8.06 -18.59 -5.85
CA LEU A 42 6.63 -18.41 -6.12
C LEU A 42 5.75 -18.89 -4.96
N PHE A 43 6.14 -19.99 -4.31
CA PHE A 43 5.47 -20.54 -3.15
C PHE A 43 6.48 -20.88 -2.06
N GLU A 44 6.16 -20.51 -0.82
CA GLU A 44 7.04 -20.69 0.33
C GLU A 44 6.21 -21.18 1.53
N ALA A 45 5.98 -22.49 1.62
CA ALA A 45 5.14 -23.09 2.66
C ALA A 45 5.59 -22.75 4.10
N GLY A 46 6.90 -22.55 4.30
CA GLY A 46 7.48 -22.18 5.59
C GLY A 46 6.95 -20.86 6.15
N GLU A 47 6.44 -19.97 5.30
CA GLU A 47 5.82 -18.71 5.75
C GLU A 47 4.61 -18.96 6.66
N LEU A 48 3.84 -20.02 6.41
CA LEU A 48 2.65 -20.35 7.20
C LEU A 48 2.98 -20.80 8.63
N SER A 49 4.21 -21.24 8.87
CA SER A 49 4.72 -21.54 10.21
C SER A 49 5.42 -20.37 10.89
N SER A 50 5.62 -19.25 10.18
CA SER A 50 6.41 -18.12 10.67
C SER A 50 5.56 -17.12 11.46
N TRP A 51 5.96 -16.84 12.70
CA TRP A 51 5.31 -15.81 13.50
C TRP A 51 5.53 -14.40 12.93
N SER A 52 6.69 -14.15 12.30
CA SER A 52 6.98 -12.89 11.62
C SER A 52 6.05 -12.66 10.42
N PHE A 53 5.62 -13.73 9.74
CA PHE A 53 4.61 -13.65 8.67
C PHE A 53 3.25 -13.17 9.18
N TYR A 54 2.73 -13.76 10.26
CA TYR A 54 1.46 -13.33 10.84
C TYR A 54 1.52 -11.91 11.41
N ARG A 55 2.64 -11.53 12.05
CA ARG A 55 2.89 -10.15 12.49
C ARG A 55 2.83 -9.15 11.33
N ALA A 56 3.39 -9.51 10.18
CA ALA A 56 3.32 -8.68 8.98
C ALA A 56 1.90 -8.55 8.44
N CYS A 57 1.12 -9.65 8.42
CA CYS A 57 -0.30 -9.61 8.01
C CYS A 57 -1.13 -8.72 8.95
N ILE A 58 -0.91 -8.82 10.27
CA ILE A 58 -1.57 -7.95 11.26
C ILE A 58 -1.16 -6.49 11.05
N ALA A 59 0.11 -6.22 10.76
CA ALA A 59 0.57 -4.86 10.46
C ALA A 59 -0.13 -4.27 9.23
N GLU A 60 -0.29 -5.04 8.15
CA GLU A 60 -1.04 -4.62 6.95
C GLU A 60 -2.53 -4.35 7.27
N PHE A 61 -3.15 -5.20 8.09
CA PHE A 61 -4.53 -4.98 8.56
C PHE A 61 -4.66 -3.68 9.36
N VAL A 62 -3.84 -3.49 10.40
CA VAL A 62 -3.91 -2.32 11.27
C VAL A 62 -3.61 -1.04 10.49
N ALA A 63 -2.61 -1.07 9.61
CA ALA A 63 -2.29 0.07 8.78
C ALA A 63 -3.44 0.43 7.83
N THR A 64 -4.04 -0.56 7.16
CA THR A 64 -5.17 -0.30 6.26
C THR A 64 -6.42 0.15 7.02
N PHE A 65 -6.64 -0.36 8.23
CA PHE A 65 -7.67 0.13 9.15
C PHE A 65 -7.50 1.61 9.47
N LEU A 66 -6.30 2.01 9.94
CA LEU A 66 -6.01 3.40 10.27
C LEU A 66 -6.09 4.31 9.06
N PHE A 67 -5.62 3.83 7.91
CA PHE A 67 -5.71 4.54 6.63
C PHE A 67 -7.16 4.88 6.28
N LEU A 68 -8.06 3.89 6.27
CA LEU A 68 -9.47 4.11 5.94
C LEU A 68 -10.18 4.94 7.01
N TYR A 69 -9.89 4.69 8.29
CA TYR A 69 -10.46 5.46 9.40
C TYR A 69 -10.20 6.97 9.22
N ILE A 70 -8.93 7.38 9.08
CA ILE A 70 -8.57 8.81 8.98
C ILE A 70 -9.08 9.42 7.68
N THR A 71 -8.91 8.73 6.55
CA THR A 71 -9.23 9.31 5.24
C THR A 71 -10.73 9.42 5.02
N VAL A 72 -11.50 8.38 5.33
CA VAL A 72 -12.97 8.42 5.22
C VAL A 72 -13.54 9.45 6.18
N LEU A 73 -13.06 9.50 7.44
CA LEU A 73 -13.53 10.51 8.41
C LEU A 73 -13.26 11.95 7.91
N THR A 74 -12.11 12.17 7.27
CA THR A 74 -11.75 13.47 6.66
C THR A 74 -12.69 13.82 5.50
N VAL A 75 -12.94 12.87 4.59
CA VAL A 75 -13.89 13.05 3.48
C VAL A 75 -15.28 13.39 4.01
N MET A 76 -15.77 12.66 5.00
CA MET A 76 -17.05 12.89 5.65
C MET A 76 -17.11 14.26 6.33
N GLY A 77 -16.01 14.68 6.97
CA GLY A 77 -15.87 16.00 7.60
C GLY A 77 -15.96 17.16 6.61
N VAL A 78 -15.41 17.00 5.41
CA VAL A 78 -15.53 17.98 4.32
C VAL A 78 -16.92 17.94 3.69
N ALA A 79 -17.45 16.74 3.41
CA ALA A 79 -18.72 16.55 2.71
C ALA A 79 -19.94 17.02 3.50
N LYS A 80 -19.88 17.00 4.84
CA LYS A 80 -21.00 17.44 5.69
C LYS A 80 -21.15 18.97 5.77
N SER A 81 -20.13 19.73 5.40
CA SER A 81 -20.15 21.20 5.46
C SER A 81 -20.89 21.79 4.27
N SER A 82 -21.67 22.86 4.50
CA SER A 82 -22.34 23.61 3.44
C SER A 82 -21.36 24.35 2.52
N SER A 83 -20.20 24.74 3.05
CA SER A 83 -19.12 25.35 2.29
C SER A 83 -17.82 24.61 2.54
N LYS A 84 -17.16 24.18 1.46
CA LYS A 84 -15.85 23.53 1.52
C LYS A 84 -14.77 24.49 2.05
N CYS A 85 -14.95 25.81 1.90
CA CYS A 85 -14.03 26.83 2.38
C CYS A 85 -13.91 26.88 3.91
N ASN A 86 -14.92 26.37 4.63
CA ASN A 86 -14.93 26.30 6.09
C ASN A 86 -14.35 24.97 6.62
N THR A 87 -13.66 24.21 5.77
CA THR A 87 -13.11 22.89 6.08
C THR A 87 -11.67 22.80 5.61
N VAL A 88 -11.03 21.65 5.79
CA VAL A 88 -9.71 21.37 5.19
C VAL A 88 -9.74 21.34 3.65
N GLY A 89 -10.93 21.40 3.04
CA GLY A 89 -11.12 21.45 1.59
C GLY A 89 -10.73 20.15 0.89
N VAL A 90 -10.86 20.15 -0.45
CA VAL A 90 -10.47 19.00 -1.28
C VAL A 90 -8.96 18.74 -1.19
N GLN A 91 -8.16 19.78 -1.03
CA GLN A 91 -6.71 19.65 -0.83
C GLN A 91 -6.38 18.94 0.49
N GLY A 92 -7.13 19.23 1.56
CA GLY A 92 -7.01 18.51 2.83
C GLY A 92 -7.37 17.03 2.73
N ILE A 93 -8.34 16.67 1.89
CA ILE A 93 -8.62 15.26 1.56
C ILE A 93 -7.38 14.63 0.92
N ALA A 94 -6.81 15.25 -0.13
CA ALA A 94 -5.61 14.73 -0.79
C ALA A 94 -4.44 14.57 0.20
N TRP A 95 -4.23 15.53 1.10
CA TRP A 95 -3.23 15.45 2.16
C TRP A 95 -3.49 14.30 3.14
N ALA A 96 -4.75 14.05 3.53
CA ALA A 96 -5.08 12.94 4.40
C ALA A 96 -4.69 11.60 3.75
N PHE A 97 -5.01 11.41 2.46
CA PHE A 97 -4.65 10.18 1.75
C PHE A 97 -3.13 10.01 1.59
N GLY A 98 -2.43 11.02 1.06
CA GLY A 98 -0.98 10.92 0.86
C GLY A 98 -0.17 10.89 2.17
N GLY A 99 -0.55 11.73 3.13
CA GLY A 99 0.09 11.81 4.45
C GLY A 99 -0.07 10.54 5.26
N MET A 100 -1.25 9.90 5.23
CA MET A 100 -1.45 8.61 5.91
C MET A 100 -0.63 7.50 5.25
N ILE A 101 -0.50 7.47 3.93
CA ILE A 101 0.38 6.51 3.26
C ILE A 101 1.84 6.75 3.67
N PHE A 102 2.31 8.00 3.67
CA PHE A 102 3.66 8.32 4.17
C PHE A 102 3.88 7.80 5.61
N ALA A 103 2.99 8.15 6.54
CA ALA A 103 3.14 7.77 7.94
C ALA A 103 3.07 6.25 8.15
N LEU A 104 2.13 5.57 7.50
CA LEU A 104 1.91 4.14 7.68
C LEU A 104 2.99 3.30 7.01
N VAL A 105 3.45 3.67 5.81
CA VAL A 105 4.60 3.02 5.18
C VAL A 105 5.84 3.20 6.06
N TYR A 106 6.07 4.39 6.63
CA TYR A 106 7.18 4.60 7.57
C TYR A 106 7.11 3.65 8.77
N CYS A 107 5.93 3.51 9.39
CA CYS A 107 5.73 2.63 10.55
C CYS A 107 5.87 1.14 10.22
N THR A 108 5.51 0.71 9.01
CA THR A 108 5.34 -0.72 8.67
C THR A 108 6.36 -1.27 7.69
N ALA A 109 7.18 -0.43 7.05
CA ALA A 109 8.16 -0.86 6.05
C ALA A 109 9.16 -1.89 6.62
N GLY A 110 9.60 -1.74 7.87
CA GLY A 110 10.48 -2.71 8.53
C GLY A 110 9.81 -4.01 8.98
N ILE A 111 8.47 -4.06 8.98
CA ILE A 111 7.66 -5.18 9.49
C ILE A 111 7.04 -5.97 8.35
N SER A 112 6.22 -5.33 7.52
CA SER A 112 5.50 -5.97 6.41
C SER A 112 6.06 -5.62 5.03
N GLY A 113 6.87 -4.56 4.93
CA GLY A 113 7.20 -3.89 3.66
C GLY A 113 6.32 -2.68 3.37
N GLY A 114 5.25 -2.47 4.15
CA GLY A 114 4.39 -1.30 4.06
C GLY A 114 3.66 -1.17 2.73
N HIS A 115 2.82 -2.15 2.40
CA HIS A 115 2.09 -2.16 1.12
C HIS A 115 0.79 -1.36 1.23
N ILE A 116 -0.05 -1.66 2.23
CA ILE A 116 -1.34 -1.01 2.55
C ILE A 116 -2.30 -0.95 1.34
N ASN A 117 -2.04 -1.76 0.31
CA ASN A 117 -2.67 -1.66 -0.99
C ASN A 117 -2.50 -2.97 -1.80
N PRO A 118 -3.60 -3.59 -2.25
CA PRO A 118 -3.54 -4.77 -3.12
C PRO A 118 -2.79 -4.56 -4.43
N ALA A 119 -2.89 -3.39 -5.06
CA ALA A 119 -2.21 -3.10 -6.32
C ALA A 119 -0.68 -3.01 -6.14
N VAL A 120 -0.21 -2.43 -5.02
CA VAL A 120 1.21 -2.41 -4.65
C VAL A 120 1.73 -3.82 -4.40
N THR A 121 0.97 -4.60 -3.61
CA THR A 121 1.26 -6.01 -3.32
C THR A 121 1.36 -6.84 -4.59
N PHE A 122 0.40 -6.66 -5.50
CA PHE A 122 0.36 -7.33 -6.80
C PHE A 122 1.54 -6.94 -7.69
N GLY A 123 1.88 -5.65 -7.78
CA GLY A 123 3.04 -5.18 -8.56
C GLY A 123 4.35 -5.82 -8.06
N LEU A 124 4.59 -5.81 -6.75
CA LEU A 124 5.78 -6.43 -6.14
C LEU A 124 5.81 -7.95 -6.32
N PHE A 125 4.65 -8.61 -6.29
CA PHE A 125 4.52 -10.02 -6.65
C PHE A 125 4.92 -10.29 -8.11
N LEU A 126 4.43 -9.51 -9.06
CA LEU A 126 4.80 -9.64 -10.48
C LEU A 126 6.31 -9.44 -10.71
N ALA A 127 6.94 -8.55 -9.95
CA ALA A 127 8.38 -8.34 -9.97
C ALA A 127 9.19 -9.39 -9.18
N ARG A 128 8.57 -10.48 -8.72
CA ARG A 128 9.17 -11.54 -7.89
C ARG A 128 9.91 -11.02 -6.66
N LYS A 129 9.37 -9.98 -6.02
CA LYS A 129 9.84 -9.47 -4.71
C LYS A 129 8.98 -9.99 -3.55
N LEU A 130 7.91 -10.72 -3.85
CA LEU A 130 6.93 -11.26 -2.90
C LEU A 130 6.48 -12.66 -3.34
N SER A 131 6.30 -13.60 -2.41
CA SER A 131 5.71 -14.91 -2.71
C SER A 131 4.20 -14.79 -2.98
N LEU A 132 3.62 -15.79 -3.65
CA LEU A 132 2.16 -15.84 -3.86
C LEU A 132 1.40 -15.95 -2.54
N THR A 133 1.88 -16.79 -1.61
CA THR A 133 1.25 -16.99 -0.29
C THR A 133 1.13 -15.65 0.44
N ARG A 134 2.22 -14.89 0.52
CA ARG A 134 2.21 -13.58 1.16
C ARG A 134 1.38 -12.55 0.42
N ALA A 135 1.41 -12.56 -0.91
CA ALA A 135 0.57 -11.67 -1.72
C ALA A 135 -0.92 -11.85 -1.39
N VAL A 136 -1.40 -13.09 -1.37
CA VAL A 136 -2.80 -13.41 -1.08
C VAL A 136 -3.19 -12.99 0.33
N PHE A 137 -2.38 -13.34 1.34
CA PHE A 137 -2.69 -12.98 2.73
C PHE A 137 -2.67 -11.47 2.96
N TYR A 138 -1.71 -10.74 2.37
CA TYR A 138 -1.69 -9.28 2.46
C TYR A 138 -2.95 -8.67 1.86
N ILE A 139 -3.37 -9.10 0.67
CA ILE A 139 -4.60 -8.59 0.03
C ILE A 139 -5.82 -8.81 0.92
N ILE A 140 -5.96 -10.00 1.52
CA ILE A 140 -7.07 -10.31 2.44
C ILE A 140 -7.03 -9.39 3.65
N PHE A 141 -5.90 -9.28 4.34
CA PHE A 141 -5.77 -8.48 5.57
C PHE A 141 -5.92 -6.98 5.30
N GLN A 142 -5.45 -6.48 4.15
CA GLN A 142 -5.69 -5.11 3.70
C GLN A 142 -7.20 -4.86 3.50
N CYS A 143 -7.90 -5.75 2.81
CA CYS A 143 -9.35 -5.63 2.59
C CYS A 143 -10.13 -5.63 3.91
N LEU A 144 -9.81 -6.56 4.83
CA LEU A 144 -10.42 -6.63 6.15
C LEU A 144 -10.17 -5.35 6.96
N GLY A 145 -8.93 -4.84 6.95
CA GLY A 145 -8.58 -3.59 7.61
C GLY A 145 -9.39 -2.42 7.06
N ALA A 146 -9.48 -2.30 5.74
CA ALA A 146 -10.24 -1.26 5.08
C ALA A 146 -11.74 -1.27 5.46
N ILE A 147 -12.35 -2.46 5.48
CA ILE A 147 -13.74 -2.65 5.91
C ILE A 147 -13.93 -2.20 7.35
N CYS A 148 -13.08 -2.66 8.28
CA CYS A 148 -13.14 -2.28 9.68
C CYS A 148 -12.98 -0.76 9.88
N GLY A 149 -12.06 -0.12 9.15
CA GLY A 149 -11.85 1.32 9.23
C GLY A 149 -13.08 2.11 8.79
N ALA A 150 -13.70 1.71 7.68
CA ALA A 150 -14.94 2.33 7.20
C ALA A 150 -16.13 2.07 8.15
N LEU A 151 -16.25 0.87 8.73
CA LEU A 151 -17.30 0.53 9.70
C LEU A 151 -17.25 1.42 10.94
N VAL A 152 -16.07 1.70 11.48
CA VAL A 152 -15.91 2.61 12.63
C VAL A 152 -16.42 4.01 12.29
N VAL A 153 -16.07 4.53 11.10
CA VAL A 153 -16.55 5.86 10.67
C VAL A 153 -18.07 5.87 10.48
N LYS A 154 -18.66 4.82 9.90
CA LYS A 154 -20.12 4.67 9.81
C LYS A 154 -20.75 4.63 11.21
N GLY A 155 -20.14 3.93 12.17
CA GLY A 155 -20.61 3.84 13.55
C GLY A 155 -20.68 5.20 14.26
N PHE A 156 -19.76 6.12 13.96
CA PHE A 156 -19.78 7.47 14.56
C PHE A 156 -20.86 8.39 13.99
N GLN A 157 -21.26 8.19 12.73
CA GLN A 157 -22.16 9.11 12.01
C GLN A 157 -23.00 8.38 10.95
N PRO A 158 -23.87 7.43 11.34
CA PRO A 158 -24.50 6.49 10.40
C PRO A 158 -25.36 7.19 9.35
N HIS A 159 -26.21 8.14 9.77
CA HIS A 159 -27.07 8.88 8.85
C HIS A 159 -26.28 9.77 7.90
N GLN A 160 -25.24 10.46 8.38
CA GLN A 160 -24.39 11.27 7.51
C GLN A 160 -23.61 10.40 6.53
N PHE A 161 -23.07 9.26 6.99
CA PHE A 161 -22.34 8.31 6.17
C PHE A 161 -23.16 7.86 4.96
N GLU A 162 -24.41 7.45 5.18
CA GLU A 162 -25.30 7.01 4.12
C GLU A 162 -25.77 8.15 3.21
N ARG A 163 -25.98 9.34 3.76
CA ARG A 163 -26.44 10.49 2.96
C ARG A 163 -25.33 11.09 2.08
N LEU A 164 -24.08 11.03 2.53
CA LEU A 164 -22.94 11.71 1.91
C LEU A 164 -22.04 10.77 1.08
N GLY A 165 -22.53 9.57 0.75
CA GLY A 165 -21.83 8.66 -0.16
C GLY A 165 -20.79 7.74 0.49
N GLY A 166 -20.63 7.76 1.81
CA GLY A 166 -19.73 6.85 2.54
C GLY A 166 -18.26 6.88 2.11
N ALA A 167 -17.83 7.96 1.44
CA ALA A 167 -16.55 8.05 0.74
C ALA A 167 -16.26 6.90 -0.26
N ALA A 168 -17.31 6.24 -0.76
CA ALA A 168 -17.20 5.21 -1.79
C ALA A 168 -16.71 5.82 -3.11
N ASN A 169 -15.86 5.09 -3.82
CA ASN A 169 -15.44 5.49 -5.16
C ASN A 169 -16.56 5.19 -6.16
N SER A 170 -16.78 6.12 -7.09
CA SER A 170 -17.69 5.98 -8.24
C SER A 170 -17.23 6.93 -9.32
N VAL A 171 -17.52 6.66 -10.59
CA VAL A 171 -17.19 7.59 -11.67
C VAL A 171 -18.12 8.79 -11.59
N SER A 172 -17.55 10.00 -11.59
CA SER A 172 -18.32 11.24 -11.64
C SER A 172 -19.16 11.30 -12.92
N ARG A 173 -20.39 11.84 -12.82
CA ARG A 173 -21.35 11.89 -13.94
C ARG A 173 -20.86 12.66 -15.16
N THR A 174 -19.82 13.49 -14.99
CA THR A 174 -19.20 14.26 -16.08
C THR A 174 -18.19 13.45 -16.89
N TYR A 175 -17.87 12.22 -16.47
CA TYR A 175 -16.89 11.35 -17.13
C TYR A 175 -17.52 10.03 -17.56
N SER A 176 -17.00 9.45 -18.64
CA SER A 176 -17.36 8.10 -19.04
C SER A 176 -16.66 7.06 -18.15
N LYS A 177 -17.22 5.84 -18.08
CA LYS A 177 -16.56 4.72 -17.36
C LYS A 177 -15.15 4.43 -17.89
N GLY A 178 -14.95 4.57 -19.20
CA GLY A 178 -13.62 4.45 -19.82
C GLY A 178 -12.65 5.53 -19.35
N GLY A 179 -13.11 6.78 -19.20
CA GLY A 179 -12.32 7.86 -18.62
C GLY A 179 -11.96 7.61 -17.15
N GLY A 180 -12.91 7.12 -16.35
CA GLY A 180 -12.65 6.69 -14.97
C GLY A 180 -11.62 5.56 -14.88
N LEU A 181 -11.76 4.53 -15.71
CA LEU A 181 -10.79 3.43 -15.80
C LEU A 181 -9.39 3.91 -16.20
N GLY A 182 -9.30 4.78 -17.21
CA GLY A 182 -8.02 5.37 -17.63
C GLY A 182 -7.34 6.17 -16.52
N ALA A 183 -8.09 6.97 -15.77
CA ALA A 183 -7.58 7.72 -14.63
C ALA A 183 -7.02 6.80 -13.53
N GLU A 184 -7.72 5.71 -13.20
CA GLU A 184 -7.29 4.72 -12.20
C GLU A 184 -6.05 3.95 -12.65
N ILE A 185 -5.94 3.60 -13.94
CA ILE A 185 -4.74 2.95 -14.51
C ILE A 185 -3.53 3.87 -14.39
N VAL A 186 -3.63 5.11 -14.87
CA VAL A 186 -2.51 6.06 -14.87
C VAL A 186 -2.13 6.45 -13.44
N GLY A 187 -3.11 6.74 -12.58
CA GLY A 187 -2.87 7.06 -11.18
C GLY A 187 -2.17 5.93 -10.44
N THR A 188 -2.59 4.68 -10.67
CA THR A 188 -1.94 3.53 -10.04
C THR A 188 -0.56 3.25 -10.63
N PHE A 189 -0.35 3.47 -11.93
CA PHE A 189 0.97 3.40 -12.55
C PHE A 189 1.94 4.36 -11.86
N VAL A 190 1.56 5.63 -11.65
CA VAL A 190 2.40 6.64 -10.96
C VAL A 190 2.76 6.17 -9.54
N LEU A 191 1.79 5.66 -8.79
CA LEU A 191 2.02 5.12 -7.44
C LEU A 191 2.99 3.94 -7.47
N VAL A 192 2.68 2.90 -8.24
CA VAL A 192 3.44 1.64 -8.21
C VAL A 192 4.84 1.82 -8.83
N TYR A 193 4.98 2.66 -9.85
CA TYR A 193 6.28 3.05 -10.37
C TYR A 193 7.13 3.74 -9.29
N THR A 194 6.53 4.67 -8.53
CA THR A 194 7.19 5.34 -7.42
C THR A 194 7.60 4.35 -6.32
N VAL A 195 6.73 3.36 -6.00
CA VAL A 195 7.07 2.27 -5.07
C VAL A 195 8.32 1.53 -5.53
N PHE A 196 8.39 1.14 -6.81
CA PHE A 196 9.56 0.46 -7.36
C PHE A 196 10.83 1.31 -7.25
N SER A 197 10.77 2.60 -7.61
CA SER A 197 11.90 3.52 -7.47
C SER A 197 12.30 3.78 -6.01
N ALA A 198 11.37 3.66 -5.08
CA ALA A 198 11.58 3.83 -3.65
C ALA A 198 12.03 2.54 -2.92
N THR A 199 12.22 1.43 -3.64
CA THR A 199 12.72 0.18 -3.02
C THR A 199 14.18 0.32 -2.62
N ASP A 200 14.48 0.05 -1.34
CA ASP A 200 15.85 -0.11 -0.87
C ASP A 200 16.37 -1.46 -1.36
N ALA A 201 17.37 -1.41 -2.23
CA ALA A 201 17.92 -2.58 -2.88
C ALA A 201 18.77 -3.47 -1.95
N LYS A 202 19.13 -2.99 -0.76
CA LYS A 202 20.02 -3.67 0.20
C LYS A 202 19.33 -4.05 1.50
N ARG A 203 18.10 -3.58 1.76
CA ARG A 203 17.39 -3.80 3.03
C ARG A 203 16.03 -4.44 2.80
N ASN A 204 15.79 -5.51 3.56
CA ASN A 204 14.52 -6.22 3.54
C ASN A 204 13.77 -6.05 4.88
N ALA A 205 12.44 -6.19 4.84
CA ALA A 205 11.58 -6.28 6.00
C ALA A 205 11.89 -7.56 6.79
N ARG A 206 11.60 -7.52 8.10
CA ARG A 206 12.01 -8.53 9.07
C ARG A 206 11.67 -9.97 8.62
N ASP A 207 12.70 -10.82 8.62
CA ASP A 207 12.62 -12.25 8.29
C ASP A 207 11.94 -12.54 6.94
N SER A 208 12.15 -11.69 5.93
CA SER A 208 11.55 -11.83 4.60
C SER A 208 12.44 -11.28 3.47
N HIS A 209 12.03 -11.54 2.23
CA HIS A 209 12.65 -10.98 1.01
C HIS A 209 12.00 -9.67 0.54
N VAL A 210 11.06 -9.11 1.32
CA VAL A 210 10.32 -7.91 0.92
C VAL A 210 11.20 -6.68 1.11
N PRO A 211 11.41 -5.82 0.10
CA PRO A 211 12.27 -4.65 0.24
C PRO A 211 11.66 -3.60 1.18
N ILE A 212 12.51 -2.88 1.91
CA ILE A 212 12.09 -1.68 2.66
C ILE A 212 11.81 -0.55 1.66
N LEU A 213 10.75 0.22 1.88
CA LEU A 213 10.34 1.32 1.03
C LEU A 213 10.70 2.68 1.64
N ALA A 214 11.16 3.62 0.80
CA ALA A 214 11.27 5.03 1.19
C ALA A 214 9.86 5.68 1.20
N PRO A 215 9.32 6.06 2.37
CA PRO A 215 7.89 6.34 2.50
C PRO A 215 7.48 7.71 1.96
N LEU A 216 8.36 8.71 1.99
CA LEU A 216 8.02 10.09 1.63
C LEU A 216 7.62 10.24 0.15
N PRO A 217 8.41 9.73 -0.84
CA PRO A 217 8.00 9.77 -2.25
C PRO A 217 6.69 9.03 -2.51
N ILE A 218 6.46 7.90 -1.84
CA ILE A 218 5.25 7.09 -2.02
C ILE A 218 4.01 7.87 -1.54
N GLY A 219 4.08 8.47 -0.34
CA GLY A 219 2.99 9.31 0.16
C GLY A 219 2.73 10.53 -0.73
N PHE A 220 3.79 11.15 -1.28
CA PHE A 220 3.66 12.24 -2.24
C PHE A 220 3.04 11.82 -3.57
N ALA A 221 3.38 10.64 -4.11
CA ALA A 221 2.74 10.11 -5.31
C ALA A 221 1.24 9.93 -5.10
N VAL A 222 0.83 9.37 -3.96
CA VAL A 222 -0.60 9.25 -3.60
C VAL A 222 -1.24 10.63 -3.50
N PHE A 223 -0.61 11.59 -2.82
CA PHE A 223 -1.10 12.96 -2.72
C PHE A 223 -1.34 13.61 -4.09
N LEU A 224 -0.33 13.56 -4.97
CA LEU A 224 -0.41 14.17 -6.31
C LEU A 224 -1.49 13.53 -7.18
N VAL A 225 -1.61 12.19 -7.14
CA VAL A 225 -2.67 11.50 -7.86
C VAL A 225 -4.03 11.95 -7.33
N HIS A 226 -4.22 12.05 -6.00
CA HIS A 226 -5.48 12.55 -5.44
C HIS A 226 -5.83 13.97 -5.89
N LEU A 227 -4.85 14.89 -5.97
CA LEU A 227 -5.10 16.24 -6.49
C LEU A 227 -5.70 16.21 -7.91
N ALA A 228 -5.26 15.27 -8.75
CA ALA A 228 -5.70 15.14 -10.14
C ALA A 228 -6.99 14.32 -10.29
N THR A 229 -7.16 13.23 -9.54
CA THR A 229 -8.19 12.22 -9.83
C THR A 229 -9.41 12.26 -8.89
N ILE A 230 -9.39 13.06 -7.81
CA ILE A 230 -10.58 13.24 -6.96
C ILE A 230 -11.81 13.68 -7.79
N PRO A 231 -11.73 14.64 -8.73
CA PRO A 231 -12.89 15.06 -9.53
C PRO A 231 -13.45 13.97 -10.47
N VAL A 232 -12.64 12.96 -10.81
CA VAL A 232 -13.00 11.90 -11.77
C VAL A 232 -13.67 10.73 -11.05
N THR A 233 -13.04 10.20 -10.00
CA THR A 233 -13.46 8.95 -9.33
C THR A 233 -13.48 9.02 -7.81
N GLY A 234 -13.13 10.17 -7.23
CA GLY A 234 -12.76 10.28 -5.82
C GLY A 234 -11.39 9.65 -5.49
N THR A 235 -10.66 9.19 -6.51
CA THR A 235 -9.37 8.47 -6.45
C THR A 235 -9.45 7.12 -5.73
N GLY A 236 -9.39 6.04 -6.49
CA GLY A 236 -9.28 4.68 -5.99
C GLY A 236 -7.82 4.32 -5.70
N ILE A 237 -7.07 4.00 -6.77
CA ILE A 237 -5.68 3.51 -6.85
C ILE A 237 -5.28 2.41 -5.84
N ASN A 238 -6.26 1.90 -5.10
CA ASN A 238 -6.13 0.97 -3.99
C ASN A 238 -7.42 0.15 -3.88
N PRO A 239 -7.41 -1.11 -4.36
CA PRO A 239 -8.61 -1.94 -4.37
C PRO A 239 -9.19 -2.21 -2.96
N ALA A 240 -8.36 -2.36 -1.93
CA ALA A 240 -8.84 -2.57 -0.56
C ALA A 240 -9.61 -1.34 -0.04
N ARG A 241 -9.09 -0.13 -0.29
CA ARG A 241 -9.77 1.13 0.04
C ARG A 241 -11.12 1.26 -0.66
N SER A 242 -11.16 0.93 -1.95
CA SER A 242 -12.40 1.00 -2.71
C SER A 242 -13.40 -0.06 -2.26
N LEU A 243 -12.96 -1.27 -1.94
CA LEU A 243 -13.80 -2.35 -1.42
C LEU A 243 -14.36 -2.02 -0.03
N GLY A 244 -13.50 -1.57 0.89
CA GLY A 244 -13.92 -1.24 2.25
C GLY A 244 -15.02 -0.18 2.28
N ALA A 245 -14.87 0.89 1.51
CA ALA A 245 -15.89 1.92 1.41
C ALA A 245 -17.17 1.43 0.71
N ALA A 246 -17.06 0.71 -0.41
CA ALA A 246 -18.21 0.20 -1.15
C ALA A 246 -19.04 -0.80 -0.33
N LEU A 247 -18.38 -1.73 0.37
CA LEU A 247 -19.04 -2.74 1.19
C LEU A 247 -19.80 -2.14 2.38
N VAL A 248 -19.22 -1.12 3.03
CA VAL A 248 -19.85 -0.48 4.20
C VAL A 248 -20.96 0.50 3.80
N TYR A 249 -20.80 1.17 2.65
CA TYR A 249 -21.82 2.06 2.09
C TYR A 249 -23.00 1.28 1.50
N ASN A 250 -22.71 0.18 0.79
CA ASN A 250 -23.65 -0.78 0.25
C ASN A 250 -24.85 -0.17 -0.50
N LYS A 251 -24.57 0.58 -1.57
CA LYS A 251 -25.57 1.14 -2.50
C LYS A 251 -25.16 0.84 -3.94
N ASP A 252 -26.14 0.74 -4.83
CA ASP A 252 -25.96 0.36 -6.25
C ASP A 252 -24.88 1.20 -6.93
N GLN A 253 -24.90 2.53 -6.75
CA GLN A 253 -23.90 3.43 -7.33
C GLN A 253 -22.45 3.04 -6.98
N ALA A 254 -22.19 2.54 -5.77
CA ALA A 254 -20.84 2.13 -5.37
C ALA A 254 -20.43 0.78 -5.97
N TRP A 255 -21.40 -0.08 -6.28
CA TRP A 255 -21.18 -1.42 -6.85
C TRP A 255 -21.09 -1.41 -8.38
N ASP A 256 -21.88 -0.56 -9.05
CA ASP A 256 -21.95 -0.46 -10.52
C ASP A 256 -20.60 -0.11 -11.18
N ASP A 257 -19.77 0.66 -10.48
CA ASP A 257 -18.44 1.07 -10.92
C ASP A 257 -17.32 0.34 -10.19
N HIS A 258 -17.64 -0.56 -9.25
CA HIS A 258 -16.66 -1.13 -8.33
C HIS A 258 -15.53 -1.87 -9.04
N TRP A 259 -15.85 -2.57 -10.13
CA TRP A 259 -14.90 -3.34 -10.93
C TRP A 259 -13.75 -2.47 -11.47
N ILE A 260 -14.00 -1.18 -11.73
CA ILE A 260 -13.00 -0.22 -12.22
C ILE A 260 -11.86 -0.09 -11.22
N PHE A 261 -12.18 -0.10 -9.93
CA PHE A 261 -11.22 0.08 -8.83
C PHE A 261 -10.45 -1.19 -8.46
N TRP A 262 -10.71 -2.30 -9.16
CA TRP A 262 -9.86 -3.50 -9.14
C TRP A 262 -9.07 -3.62 -10.44
N VAL A 263 -9.77 -3.56 -11.57
CA VAL A 263 -9.19 -3.75 -12.91
C VAL A 263 -8.19 -2.64 -13.22
N GLY A 264 -8.56 -1.37 -13.01
CA GLY A 264 -7.70 -0.23 -13.28
C GLY A 264 -6.40 -0.29 -12.48
N PRO A 265 -6.45 -0.39 -11.14
CA PRO A 265 -5.25 -0.48 -10.34
C PRO A 265 -4.37 -1.69 -10.63
N PHE A 266 -4.92 -2.88 -10.90
CA PHE A 266 -4.10 -4.03 -11.26
C PHE A 266 -3.42 -3.88 -12.62
N ILE A 267 -4.08 -3.31 -13.62
CA ILE A 267 -3.46 -2.99 -14.91
C ILE A 267 -2.34 -1.95 -14.71
N GLY A 268 -2.62 -0.86 -13.99
CA GLY A 268 -1.61 0.17 -13.71
C GLY A 268 -0.38 -0.37 -12.98
N ALA A 269 -0.59 -1.24 -11.98
CA ALA A 269 0.48 -1.91 -11.25
C ALA A 269 1.30 -2.86 -12.15
N ALA A 270 0.64 -3.64 -13.01
CA ALA A 270 1.32 -4.54 -13.94
C ALA A 270 2.17 -3.77 -14.95
N LEU A 271 1.64 -2.67 -15.52
CA LEU A 271 2.39 -1.80 -16.42
C LEU A 271 3.60 -1.17 -15.74
N ALA A 272 3.47 -0.71 -14.49
CA ALA A 272 4.58 -0.17 -13.72
C ALA A 272 5.67 -1.22 -13.43
N ALA A 273 5.26 -2.45 -13.09
CA ALA A 273 6.19 -3.56 -12.89
C ALA A 273 6.94 -3.90 -14.18
N LEU A 274 6.23 -4.03 -15.30
CA LEU A 274 6.82 -4.30 -16.62
C LEU A 274 7.80 -3.19 -17.02
N TYR A 275 7.38 -1.93 -16.90
CA TYR A 275 8.23 -0.78 -17.24
C TYR A 275 9.51 -0.76 -16.40
N HIS A 276 9.40 -0.89 -15.07
CA HIS A 276 10.55 -0.83 -14.19
C HIS A 276 11.53 -2.01 -14.41
N GLN A 277 11.00 -3.24 -14.54
CA GLN A 277 11.83 -4.44 -14.64
C GLN A 277 12.44 -4.64 -16.04
N ILE A 278 11.69 -4.35 -17.10
CA ILE A 278 12.10 -4.65 -18.48
C ILE A 278 12.76 -3.45 -19.15
N VAL A 279 12.26 -2.23 -18.93
CA VAL A 279 12.74 -1.04 -19.64
C VAL A 279 13.85 -0.33 -18.87
N ILE A 280 13.62 -0.03 -17.58
CA ILE A 280 14.58 0.74 -16.77
C ILE A 280 15.74 -0.12 -16.27
N ARG A 281 15.43 -1.26 -15.65
CA ARG A 281 16.44 -2.20 -15.13
C ARG A 281 16.77 -3.32 -16.10
N ALA A 282 16.62 -3.08 -17.40
CA ALA A 282 16.75 -4.07 -18.46
C ALA A 282 17.83 -5.11 -18.13
N ILE A 283 17.40 -6.32 -17.79
CA ILE A 283 18.27 -7.49 -17.76
C ILE A 283 18.96 -7.47 -19.12
N PRO A 284 20.30 -7.38 -19.20
CA PRO A 284 20.96 -7.32 -20.49
C PRO A 284 20.47 -8.52 -21.29
N PHE A 285 19.77 -8.25 -22.39
CA PHE A 285 19.46 -9.26 -23.38
C PHE A 285 20.82 -9.79 -23.79
N LYS A 286 21.21 -10.96 -23.27
CA LYS A 286 22.27 -11.73 -23.88
C LYS A 286 21.73 -12.06 -25.26
N SER A 287 22.11 -11.25 -26.25
CA SER A 287 22.03 -11.67 -27.64
C SER A 287 22.73 -13.03 -27.67
N LYS A 288 21.98 -14.06 -28.06
CA LYS A 288 22.61 -15.28 -28.54
C LYS A 288 23.42 -14.94 -29.78
#